data_AF-A0A822XZN7-F1
#
_entry.id   AF-A0A822XZN7-F1
#
_cell.length_a   1.000
_cell.length_b   1.000
_cell.length_c   1.000
_cell.angle_alpha   90.00
_cell.angle_beta   90.00
_cell.angle_gamma   90.00
#
_symmetry.space_group_name_H-M   'P 1'
#
loop_
_entity.id
_entity.type
_entity.pdbx_description
1 polymer ?
#
loop_
_entity_poly.entity_id
_entity_poly.type
_entity_poly.pdbx_seq_one_letter_code
_entity_poly.pdbx_strand_id
1 'polypeptide(L)'
;MDSDEDERIPFSQRAEWSDVKPVSQDDGPNPVVPIAYTDDFRETMDYFRAVYQSDERTHRSLALTEEAIDMNAGNYTVWHFRRLILETLNADLHNELDFIERIAKSNSKNYQIW
;
A
#
# COMPACT_ATOMS: atom_id res chain seq x y z
N MET A 1 -16.29 -21.17 1.89
CA MET A 1 -17.36 -20.21 1.59
C MET A 1 -16.64 -19.07 0.92
N ASP A 2 -16.61 -19.10 -0.42
CA ASP A 2 -16.10 -18.00 -1.24
C ASP A 2 -16.93 -16.78 -0.88
N SER A 3 -16.33 -15.86 -0.14
CA SER A 3 -16.85 -14.50 -0.05
C SER A 3 -16.68 -13.90 -1.44
N ASP A 4 -17.77 -13.39 -2.00
CA ASP A 4 -17.79 -12.58 -3.21
C ASP A 4 -16.55 -11.65 -3.23
N GLU A 5 -15.61 -11.91 -4.15
CA GLU A 5 -14.50 -11.00 -4.43
C GLU A 5 -15.14 -9.75 -5.04
N ASP A 6 -15.44 -8.76 -4.19
CA ASP A 6 -15.76 -7.42 -4.66
C ASP A 6 -14.63 -6.99 -5.61
N GLU A 7 -14.98 -6.82 -6.88
CA GLU A 7 -14.03 -6.56 -7.96
C GLU A 7 -13.25 -5.28 -7.64
N ARG A 8 -11.95 -5.42 -7.37
CA ARG A 8 -11.08 -4.28 -7.00
C ARG A 8 -11.11 -3.24 -8.13
N ILE A 9 -11.50 -2.02 -7.80
CA ILE A 9 -11.46 -0.90 -8.75
C ILE A 9 -10.02 -0.39 -8.88
N PRO A 10 -9.42 -0.37 -10.08
CA PRO A 10 -8.07 0.16 -10.31
C PRO A 10 -7.94 1.63 -9.87
N PHE A 11 -6.79 2.03 -9.33
CA PHE A 11 -6.54 3.40 -8.89
C PHE A 11 -6.72 4.43 -10.02
N SER A 12 -6.34 4.06 -11.24
CA SER A 12 -6.55 4.88 -12.44
C SER A 12 -8.01 5.20 -12.77
N GLN A 13 -8.96 4.45 -12.23
CA GLN A 13 -10.40 4.65 -12.43
C GLN A 13 -11.09 5.34 -11.24
N ARG A 14 -10.36 5.53 -10.12
CA ARG A 14 -10.88 6.18 -8.92
C ARG A 14 -10.77 7.69 -9.07
N ALA A 15 -11.90 8.40 -8.95
CA ALA A 15 -11.95 9.84 -9.16
C ALA A 15 -11.04 10.62 -8.19
N GLU A 16 -10.91 10.13 -6.96
CA GLU A 16 -10.06 10.69 -5.92
C GLU A 16 -8.57 10.49 -6.14
N TRP A 17 -8.15 9.79 -7.21
CA TRP A 17 -6.76 9.59 -7.62
C TRP A 17 -6.41 10.26 -8.95
N SER A 18 -7.36 11.00 -9.55
CA SER A 18 -7.20 11.64 -10.86
C SER A 18 -6.14 12.74 -10.90
N ASP A 19 -5.79 13.32 -9.75
CA ASP A 19 -4.73 14.33 -9.59
C ASP A 19 -3.33 13.75 -9.42
N VAL A 20 -3.21 12.44 -9.18
CA VAL A 20 -1.93 11.76 -8.92
C VAL A 20 -1.43 11.11 -10.19
N LYS A 21 -0.21 11.49 -10.61
CA LYS A 21 0.49 10.79 -11.69
C LYS A 21 1.28 9.60 -11.12
N PRO A 22 0.96 8.34 -11.49
CA PRO A 22 1.70 7.18 -11.01
C PRO A 22 3.18 7.24 -11.42
N VAL A 23 4.06 6.76 -10.55
CA VAL A 23 5.52 6.75 -10.75
C VAL A 23 5.98 5.30 -10.84
N SER A 24 6.36 4.84 -12.03
CA SER A 24 6.80 3.46 -12.28
C SER A 24 8.09 3.11 -11.54
N GLN A 25 8.31 1.81 -11.30
CA GLN A 25 9.60 1.31 -10.77
C GLN A 25 10.69 1.50 -11.84
N ASP A 26 11.84 2.03 -11.44
CA ASP A 26 13.02 2.11 -12.29
C ASP A 26 14.00 0.99 -11.94
N ASP A 27 13.93 -0.12 -12.68
CA ASP A 27 14.89 -1.24 -12.57
C ASP A 27 16.10 -1.06 -13.52
N GLY A 28 16.22 0.11 -14.16
CA GLY A 28 17.27 0.42 -15.13
C GLY A 28 17.10 -0.25 -16.49
N PRO A 29 18.04 -0.02 -17.42
CA PRO A 29 17.94 -0.50 -18.81
C PRO A 29 18.18 -2.01 -18.96
N ASN A 30 18.81 -2.67 -17.99
CA ASN A 30 19.09 -4.11 -18.01
C ASN A 30 18.76 -4.70 -16.62
N PRO A 31 17.47 -4.95 -16.33
CA PRO A 31 17.03 -5.34 -15.01
C PRO A 31 17.58 -6.72 -14.62
N VAL A 32 18.00 -6.84 -13.37
CA VAL A 32 18.38 -8.13 -12.75
C VAL A 32 17.31 -8.52 -11.75
N VAL A 33 16.96 -9.80 -11.70
CA VAL A 33 15.86 -10.36 -10.89
C VAL A 33 14.51 -9.61 -11.03
N PRO A 34 14.06 -9.25 -12.26
CA PRO A 34 12.77 -8.59 -12.43
C PRO A 34 11.64 -9.53 -11.98
N ILE A 35 10.71 -8.98 -11.21
CA ILE A 35 9.52 -9.70 -10.79
C ILE A 35 8.42 -9.41 -11.82
N ALA A 36 7.83 -10.47 -12.36
CA ALA A 36 6.66 -10.36 -13.23
C ALA A 36 5.41 -10.08 -12.37
N TYR A 37 5.26 -8.82 -11.94
CA TYR A 37 4.12 -8.38 -11.13
C TYR A 37 2.79 -8.52 -11.87
N THR A 38 1.72 -8.75 -11.11
CA THR A 38 0.35 -8.54 -11.61
C THR A 38 0.13 -7.05 -11.90
N ASP A 39 -0.82 -6.74 -12.78
CA ASP A 39 -1.16 -5.35 -13.10
C ASP A 39 -1.62 -4.58 -11.84
N ASP A 40 -2.36 -5.24 -10.95
CA ASP A 40 -2.82 -4.71 -9.67
C ASP A 40 -1.68 -4.33 -8.71
N PHE A 41 -0.68 -5.20 -8.60
CA PHE A 41 0.49 -4.95 -7.77
C PHE A 41 1.30 -3.77 -8.33
N ARG A 42 1.53 -3.78 -9.65
CA ARG A 42 2.25 -2.71 -10.33
C ARG A 42 1.55 -1.37 -10.12
N GLU A 43 0.25 -1.29 -10.36
CA GLU A 43 -0.52 -0.05 -10.22
C GLU A 43 -0.49 0.46 -8.77
N THR A 44 -0.79 -0.39 -7.79
CA THR A 44 -0.75 -0.02 -6.36
C THR A 44 0.60 0.56 -5.97
N MET A 45 1.69 -0.10 -6.39
CA MET A 45 3.03 0.37 -6.06
C MET A 45 3.45 1.61 -6.86
N ASP A 46 2.93 1.82 -8.07
CA ASP A 46 3.15 3.03 -8.84
C ASP A 46 2.49 4.25 -8.20
N TYR A 47 1.27 4.09 -7.67
CA TYR A 47 0.59 5.11 -6.87
C TYR A 47 1.28 5.32 -5.52
N PHE A 48 1.72 4.24 -4.85
CA PHE A 48 2.48 4.36 -3.61
C PHE A 48 3.77 5.17 -3.81
N ARG A 49 4.53 4.89 -4.87
CA ARG A 49 5.74 5.66 -5.19
C ARG A 49 5.43 7.14 -5.43
N ALA A 50 4.31 7.45 -6.09
CA ALA A 50 3.88 8.83 -6.31
C ALA A 50 3.59 9.57 -5.01
N VAL A 51 2.77 9.01 -4.11
CA VAL A 51 2.44 9.66 -2.82
C VAL A 51 3.62 9.70 -1.86
N TYR A 52 4.47 8.69 -1.89
CA TYR A 52 5.68 8.64 -1.08
C TYR A 52 6.67 9.72 -1.51
N GLN A 53 6.82 9.94 -2.83
CA GLN A 53 7.70 10.97 -3.36
C GLN A 53 7.19 12.39 -3.09
N SER A 54 5.87 12.61 -3.08
CA SER A 54 5.27 13.91 -2.74
C SER A 54 5.10 14.14 -1.23
N ASP A 55 5.44 13.15 -0.40
CA ASP A 55 5.18 13.12 1.06
C ASP A 55 3.69 13.42 1.38
N GLU A 56 2.77 12.86 0.59
CA GLU A 56 1.34 13.08 0.79
C GLU A 56 0.82 12.27 1.99
N ARG A 57 0.43 12.96 3.06
CA ARG A 57 -0.04 12.33 4.31
C ARG A 57 -1.52 12.56 4.56
N THR A 58 -2.34 11.91 3.74
CA THR A 58 -3.81 12.05 3.74
C THR A 58 -4.50 10.72 4.09
N HIS A 59 -5.82 10.76 4.36
CA HIS A 59 -6.61 9.55 4.55
C HIS A 59 -6.59 8.60 3.33
N ARG A 60 -6.57 9.13 2.09
CA ARG A 60 -6.45 8.29 0.89
C ARG A 60 -5.09 7.60 0.81
N SER A 61 -4.02 8.28 1.23
CA SER A 61 -2.68 7.69 1.30
C SER A 61 -2.59 6.61 2.39
N LEU A 62 -3.30 6.79 3.51
CA LEU A 62 -3.44 5.74 4.53
C LEU A 62 -4.13 4.49 3.96
N ALA A 63 -5.26 4.66 3.25
CA ALA A 63 -5.96 3.54 2.61
C ALA A 63 -5.11 2.83 1.54
N LEU A 64 -4.35 3.59 0.74
CA LEU A 64 -3.39 3.03 -0.21
C LEU A 64 -2.31 2.18 0.48
N THR A 65 -1.83 2.58 1.67
CA THR A 65 -0.84 1.77 2.40
C THR A 65 -1.41 0.43 2.86
N GLU A 66 -2.71 0.36 3.17
CA GLU A 66 -3.40 -0.88 3.51
C GLU A 66 -3.45 -1.83 2.31
N GLU A 67 -3.87 -1.37 1.12
CA GLU A 67 -3.83 -2.19 -0.11
C GLU A 67 -2.40 -2.67 -0.42
N ALA A 68 -1.40 -1.80 -0.28
CA ALA A 68 0.00 -2.17 -0.51
C ALA A 68 0.52 -3.21 0.51
N ILE A 69 0.09 -3.14 1.77
CA ILE A 69 0.43 -4.12 2.81
C ILE A 69 -0.28 -5.45 2.58
N ASP A 70 -1.55 -5.44 2.18
CA ASP A 70 -2.29 -6.66 1.84
C ASP A 70 -1.62 -7.41 0.67
N MET A 71 -1.01 -6.68 -0.27
CA MET A 71 -0.24 -7.26 -1.38
C MET A 71 1.19 -7.71 -1.01
N ASN A 72 1.87 -6.97 -0.12
CA ASN A 72 3.20 -7.33 0.38
C ASN A 72 3.47 -6.75 1.77
N ALA A 73 3.06 -7.49 2.79
CA ALA A 73 3.29 -7.12 4.19
C ALA A 73 4.79 -7.05 4.55
N GLY A 74 5.69 -7.60 3.72
CA GLY A 74 7.14 -7.52 3.92
C GLY A 74 7.76 -6.16 3.57
N ASN A 75 7.00 -5.24 2.97
CA ASN A 75 7.52 -3.95 2.54
C ASN A 75 7.64 -2.95 3.71
N TYR A 76 8.82 -2.90 4.33
CA TYR A 76 9.08 -2.02 5.48
C TYR A 76 8.93 -0.51 5.16
N THR A 77 9.09 -0.10 3.90
CA THR A 77 8.93 1.31 3.49
C THR A 77 7.48 1.75 3.57
N VAL A 78 6.55 0.88 3.15
CA VAL A 78 5.11 1.12 3.26
C VAL A 78 4.70 1.23 4.73
N TRP A 79 5.19 0.32 5.58
CA TRP A 79 4.96 0.37 7.03
C TRP A 79 5.47 1.64 7.69
N HIS A 80 6.68 2.06 7.33
CA HIS A 80 7.24 3.31 7.82
C HIS A 80 6.38 4.51 7.43
N PHE A 81 5.98 4.59 6.15
CA PHE A 81 5.15 5.68 5.67
C PHE A 81 3.76 5.68 6.32
N ARG A 82 3.13 4.51 6.49
CA ARG A 82 1.87 4.35 7.22
C ARG A 82 1.95 4.96 8.63
N ARG A 83 3.01 4.67 9.40
CA ARG A 83 3.21 5.26 10.74
C ARG A 83 3.31 6.78 10.71
N LEU A 84 4.02 7.35 9.74
CA LEU A 84 4.10 8.81 9.57
C LEU A 84 2.73 9.42 9.24
N ILE A 85 1.93 8.75 8.44
CA ILE A 85 0.55 9.19 8.11
C ILE A 85 -0.33 9.13 9.35
N LEU A 86 -0.30 8.03 10.12
CA LEU A 86 -1.08 7.89 11.36
C LEU A 86 -0.76 9.00 12.37
N GLU A 87 0.53 9.32 12.55
CA GLU A 87 0.98 10.44 13.39
C GLU A 87 0.46 11.78 12.86
N THR A 88 0.60 12.03 11.55
CA THR A 88 0.18 13.30 10.92
C THR A 88 -1.33 13.52 11.01
N LEU A 89 -2.11 12.45 10.86
CA LEU A 89 -3.57 12.50 10.94
C LEU A 89 -4.09 12.48 12.38
N ASN A 90 -3.21 12.31 13.38
CA ASN A 90 -3.58 12.05 14.77
C ASN A 90 -4.65 10.96 14.85
N ALA A 91 -4.41 9.85 14.14
CA ALA A 91 -5.37 8.77 13.97
C ALA A 91 -5.63 8.03 15.29
N ASP A 92 -6.82 7.46 15.42
CA ASP A 92 -7.15 6.58 16.54
C ASP A 92 -6.38 5.25 16.41
N LEU A 93 -5.46 5.02 17.35
CA LEU A 93 -4.61 3.84 17.36
C LEU A 93 -5.37 2.54 17.70
N HIS A 94 -6.60 2.63 18.23
CA HIS A 94 -7.43 1.43 18.39
C HIS A 94 -7.88 0.87 17.03
N ASN A 95 -8.23 1.73 16.08
CA ASN A 95 -8.52 1.30 14.72
C ASN A 95 -7.28 0.71 14.03
N GLU A 96 -6.11 1.27 14.29
CA GLU A 96 -4.86 0.69 13.77
C GLU A 96 -4.55 -0.67 14.40
N LEU A 97 -4.84 -0.86 15.69
CA LEU A 97 -4.68 -2.15 16.35
C LEU A 97 -5.55 -3.23 15.69
N ASP A 98 -6.81 -2.92 15.38
CA ASP A 98 -7.71 -3.83 14.66
C ASP A 98 -7.14 -4.21 13.28
N PHE A 99 -6.57 -3.23 12.56
CA PHE A 99 -5.88 -3.46 11.29
C PHE A 99 -4.66 -4.39 11.47
N ILE A 100 -3.77 -4.11 12.43
CA ILE A 100 -2.59 -4.94 12.69
C ILE A 100 -2.99 -6.37 13.07
N GLU A 101 -4.02 -6.55 13.89
CA GLU A 101 -4.53 -7.88 14.26
C GLU A 101 -5.04 -8.65 13.03
N ARG A 102 -5.71 -7.96 12.09
CA ARG A 102 -6.16 -8.56 10.82
C ARG A 102 -4.96 -9.06 10.00
N ILE A 103 -3.93 -8.22 9.81
CA ILE A 103 -2.75 -8.57 9.02
C ILE A 103 -1.93 -9.68 9.70
N ALA A 104 -1.80 -9.65 11.03
CA ALA A 104 -1.04 -10.64 11.80
C ALA A 104 -1.59 -12.06 11.66
N LYS A 105 -2.92 -12.23 11.51
CA LYS A 105 -3.56 -13.54 11.35
C LYS A 105 -3.08 -14.28 10.09
N SER A 106 -2.85 -13.56 8.99
CA SER A 106 -2.34 -14.12 7.74
C SER A 106 -0.81 -14.09 7.63
N ASN A 107 -0.14 -13.25 8.42
CA ASN A 107 1.30 -12.97 8.32
C ASN A 107 2.07 -13.12 9.64
N SER A 108 1.77 -14.16 10.43
CA SER A 108 2.33 -14.35 11.79
C SER A 108 3.86 -14.37 11.90
N LYS A 109 4.59 -14.60 10.80
CA LYS A 109 6.07 -14.64 10.72
C LYS A 109 6.69 -13.43 10.00
N ASN A 110 5.95 -12.33 9.88
CA ASN A 110 6.43 -11.10 9.26
C ASN A 110 7.00 -10.15 10.33
N TYR A 111 8.24 -9.68 10.14
CA TYR A 111 8.93 -8.81 11.11
C TYR A 111 8.35 -7.40 11.19
N GLN A 112 7.79 -6.87 10.11
CA GLN A 112 7.35 -5.48 10.07
C GLN A 112 6.07 -5.24 10.90
N ILE A 113 5.31 -6.31 11.15
CA ILE A 113 4.11 -6.31 11.98
C ILE A 113 4.44 -6.23 13.48
N TRP A 114 5.55 -6.85 13.90
CA TRP A 114 5.96 -7.01 15.31
C TRP A 114 6.93 -5.93 15.78
#